data_AF-A0A940PQN4-F1
#
_entry.id   AF-A0A940PQN4-F1
#
_cell.length_a   1.000
_cell.length_b   1.000
_cell.length_c   1.000
_cell.angle_alpha   90.00
_cell.angle_beta   90.00
_cell.angle_gamma   90.00
#
_symmetry.space_group_name_H-M   'P 1'
#
loop_
_entity.id
_entity.type
_entity.pdbx_description
1 polymer ?
#
loop_
_entity_poly.entity_id
_entity_poly.type
_entity_poly.pdbx_seq_one_letter_code
_entity_poly.pdbx_strand_id
1 'polypeptide(L)'
;MSECDGAKGKLYELLRGELCAEESAPIRDHLACCPDCQSEQDVCRQLMGVVKRACVEERDSNCPPTQLRDDILASLRGLASEQPSA
;
A
#
# COMPACT_ATOMS: atom_id res chain seq x y z
N MET A 1 -0.47 27.17 12.03
CA MET A 1 0.20 27.14 10.70
C MET A 1 1.43 26.24 10.70
N SER A 2 2.26 26.22 11.75
CA SER A 2 3.44 25.35 11.84
C SER A 2 3.10 23.83 11.86
N GLU A 3 2.05 23.41 12.59
CA GLU A 3 1.68 21.98 12.62
C GLU A 3 1.11 21.45 11.29
N CYS A 4 0.45 22.30 10.50
CA CYS A 4 -0.05 21.93 9.18
C CYS A 4 1.09 21.66 8.21
N ASP A 5 2.15 22.47 8.25
CA ASP A 5 3.34 22.31 7.40
C ASP A 5 4.07 21.01 7.73
N GLY A 6 4.28 20.73 9.03
CA GLY A 6 4.86 19.46 9.48
C GLY A 6 4.00 18.24 9.11
N ALA A 7 2.68 18.33 9.24
CA ALA A 7 1.76 17.26 8.86
C ALA A 7 1.77 17.02 7.35
N LYS A 8 1.76 18.08 6.52
CA LYS A 8 1.83 17.98 5.05
C LYS A 8 3.18 17.45 4.58
N GLY A 9 4.28 17.87 5.21
CA GLY A 9 5.63 17.39 4.88
C GLY A 9 5.80 15.89 5.06
N LYS A 10 5.22 15.33 6.14
CA LYS A 10 5.29 13.89 6.45
C LYS A 10 4.07 13.07 5.99
N LEU A 11 3.11 13.68 5.29
CA LEU A 11 1.85 13.04 4.91
C LEU A 11 2.05 11.84 3.98
N TYR A 12 2.97 11.96 3.02
CA TYR A 12 3.26 10.88 2.08
C TYR A 12 3.94 9.68 2.77
N GLU A 13 4.89 9.94 3.66
CA GLU A 13 5.56 8.90 4.46
C GLU A 13 4.56 8.18 5.38
N LEU A 14 3.65 8.93 6.00
CA LEU A 14 2.55 8.38 6.78
C LEU A 14 1.67 7.45 5.93
N LEU A 15 1.29 7.89 4.74
CA LEU A 15 0.40 7.16 3.84
C LEU A 15 1.02 5.89 3.26
N ARG A 16 2.34 5.86 3.10
CA ARG A 16 3.11 4.69 2.66
C ARG A 16 3.48 3.74 3.80
N GLY A 17 3.22 4.14 5.05
CA GLY A 17 3.56 3.35 6.24
C GLY A 17 5.06 3.35 6.55
N GLU A 18 5.77 4.40 6.13
CA GLU A 18 7.23 4.55 6.32
C GLU A 18 7.59 5.21 7.66
N LEU A 19 6.58 5.68 8.41
CA LEU A 19 6.76 6.28 9.73
C LEU A 19 6.55 5.26 10.86
N CYS A 20 7.36 5.39 11.91
CA CYS A 20 7.15 4.67 13.16
C CYS A 20 5.84 5.13 13.86
N ALA A 21 5.34 4.31 14.78
CA ALA A 21 4.11 4.60 15.52
C ALA A 21 4.16 5.96 16.26
N GLU A 22 5.33 6.31 16.80
CA GLU A 22 5.53 7.54 17.55
C GLU A 22 5.49 8.79 16.67
N GLU A 23 6.03 8.71 15.45
CA GLU A 23 6.01 9.82 14.49
C GLU A 23 4.67 9.96 13.78
N SER A 24 3.99 8.85 13.54
CA SER A 24 2.69 8.84 12.87
C SER A 24 1.54 9.29 13.77
N ALA A 25 1.61 9.07 15.08
CA ALA A 25 0.57 9.44 16.05
C ALA A 25 0.19 10.94 16.02
N PRO A 26 1.12 11.91 16.15
CA PRO A 26 0.76 13.33 16.15
C PRO A 26 0.22 13.81 14.80
N ILE A 27 0.71 13.23 13.70
CA ILE A 27 0.22 13.57 12.35
C ILE A 27 -1.22 13.08 12.17
N ARG A 28 -1.53 11.86 12.64
CA ARG A 28 -2.89 11.30 12.60
C ARG A 28 -3.87 12.09 13.46
N ASP A 29 -3.43 12.54 14.64
CA ASP A 29 -4.23 13.38 15.52
C ASP A 29 -4.55 14.73 14.84
N HIS A 30 -3.54 15.38 14.26
CA HIS A 30 -3.72 16.62 13.52
C HIS A 30 -4.68 16.44 12.33
N LEU A 31 -4.53 15.36 11.57
CA LEU A 31 -5.42 15.03 10.46
C LEU A 31 -6.86 14.82 10.94
N ALA A 32 -7.10 14.29 12.14
CA ALA A 32 -8.47 14.16 12.65
C ALA A 32 -9.11 15.52 12.99
N CYS A 33 -8.31 16.52 13.36
CA CYS A 33 -8.79 17.82 13.84
C CYS A 33 -8.78 18.93 12.77
N CYS A 34 -7.99 18.77 11.70
CA CYS A 34 -7.76 19.81 10.69
C CYS A 34 -8.40 19.46 9.33
N PRO A 35 -9.49 20.12 8.91
CA PRO A 35 -10.18 19.80 7.66
C PRO A 35 -9.35 20.09 6.40
N ASP A 36 -8.45 21.07 6.45
CA ASP A 36 -7.52 21.38 5.35
C ASP A 36 -6.56 20.20 5.10
N CYS A 37 -5.96 19.66 6.17
CA CYS A 37 -5.06 18.51 6.06
C CYS A 37 -5.81 17.21 5.72
N GLN A 38 -7.09 17.07 6.09
CA GLN A 38 -7.94 15.95 5.63
C GLN A 38 -8.17 16.00 4.13
N SER A 39 -8.44 17.20 3.60
CA SER A 39 -8.64 17.40 2.16
C SER A 39 -7.38 17.01 1.39
N GLU A 40 -6.21 17.44 1.86
CA GLU A 40 -4.92 17.05 1.27
C GLU A 40 -4.66 15.54 1.37
N GLN A 41 -5.00 14.91 2.50
CA GLN A 41 -4.91 13.46 2.66
C GLN A 41 -5.77 12.73 1.63
N ASP A 42 -7.00 13.19 1.40
CA ASP A 42 -7.92 12.57 0.46
C ASP A 42 -7.39 12.66 -0.98
N VAL A 43 -6.93 13.84 -1.38
CA VAL A 43 -6.27 14.05 -2.69
C VAL A 43 -5.07 13.12 -2.86
N CYS A 44 -4.21 13.01 -1.84
CA CYS A 44 -3.05 12.12 -1.87
C CYS A 44 -3.47 10.64 -2.01
N ARG A 45 -4.51 10.21 -1.28
CA ARG A 45 -5.04 8.85 -1.38
C ARG A 45 -5.62 8.56 -2.76
N GLN A 46 -6.37 9.50 -3.33
CA GLN A 46 -6.92 9.37 -4.67
C GLN A 46 -5.79 9.22 -5.70
N LEU A 47 -4.77 10.07 -5.65
CA LEU A 47 -3.62 10.03 -6.55
C LEU A 47 -2.87 8.70 -6.45
N MET A 48 -2.50 8.28 -5.23
CA MET A 48 -1.85 6.97 -5.03
C MET A 48 -2.75 5.82 -5.48
N GLY A 49 -4.07 5.93 -5.28
CA GLY A 49 -5.04 4.97 -5.76
C GLY A 49 -5.04 4.85 -7.28
N VAL A 50 -4.96 5.97 -8.01
CA VAL A 50 -4.86 5.97 -9.48
C VAL A 50 -3.57 5.29 -9.92
N VAL A 51 -2.43 5.68 -9.34
CA VAL A 51 -1.12 5.09 -9.67
C VAL A 51 -1.13 3.58 -9.39
N LYS A 52 -1.64 3.18 -8.23
CA LYS A 52 -1.77 1.76 -7.86
C LYS A 52 -2.64 1.03 -8.88
N ARG A 53 -3.80 1.58 -9.26
CA ARG A 53 -4.67 0.96 -10.27
C ARG A 53 -3.97 0.83 -11.61
N ALA A 54 -3.32 1.88 -12.11
CA ALA A 54 -2.55 1.81 -13.36
C ALA A 54 -1.47 0.72 -13.29
N CYS A 55 -0.72 0.61 -12.18
CA CYS A 55 0.25 -0.48 -11.99
C CYS A 55 -0.41 -1.86 -11.91
N VAL A 56 -1.63 -1.97 -11.37
CA VAL A 56 -2.39 -3.22 -11.33
C VAL A 56 -2.97 -3.57 -12.69
N GLU A 57 -3.50 -2.61 -13.44
CA GLU A 57 -4.05 -2.78 -14.79
C GLU A 57 -2.94 -3.19 -15.77
N GLU A 58 -1.76 -2.58 -15.67
CA GLU A 58 -0.55 -3.01 -16.40
C GLU A 58 -0.12 -4.41 -15.96
N ARG A 59 -0.15 -4.74 -14.66
CA ARG A 59 0.14 -6.09 -14.14
C ARG A 59 -0.90 -7.13 -14.58
N ASP A 60 -2.16 -6.74 -14.72
CA ASP A 60 -3.26 -7.62 -15.15
C ASP A 60 -3.21 -7.83 -16.66
N SER A 61 -2.89 -6.78 -17.43
CA SER A 61 -2.60 -6.86 -18.87
C SER A 61 -1.32 -7.63 -19.16
N ASN A 62 -0.33 -7.58 -18.26
CA ASN A 62 0.90 -8.37 -18.27
C ASN A 62 0.81 -9.61 -17.36
N CYS A 63 -0.41 -10.03 -17.00
CA CYS A 63 -0.60 -11.22 -16.16
C CYS A 63 -0.08 -12.42 -16.93
N PRO A 64 0.81 -13.24 -16.34
CA PRO A 64 1.19 -14.49 -16.98
C PRO A 64 -0.09 -15.30 -17.27
N PRO A 65 -0.15 -16.00 -18.41
CA PRO A 65 -1.35 -16.75 -18.79
C PRO A 65 -1.79 -17.60 -17.60
N THR A 66 -3.09 -17.66 -17.35
CA THR A 66 -3.69 -18.32 -16.18
C THR A 66 -3.14 -19.74 -15.98
N GLN A 67 -2.82 -20.39 -17.10
CA GLN A 67 -2.07 -21.64 -17.21
C GLN A 67 -0.78 -21.64 -16.38
N LEU A 68 0.11 -20.65 -16.54
CA LEU A 68 1.40 -20.58 -15.86
C LEU A 68 1.23 -20.44 -14.34
N ARG A 69 0.24 -19.65 -13.89
CA ARG A 69 -0.08 -19.56 -12.46
C ARG A 69 -0.52 -20.92 -11.91
N ASP A 70 -1.40 -21.62 -12.63
CA ASP A 70 -1.87 -22.95 -12.26
C ASP A 70 -0.75 -23.98 -12.26
N ASP A 71 0.13 -23.98 -13.27
CA ASP A 71 1.31 -24.85 -13.38
C ASP A 71 2.29 -24.64 -12.22
N ILE A 72 2.55 -23.38 -11.84
CA ILE A 72 3.39 -23.04 -10.70
C ILE A 72 2.73 -23.52 -9.39
N LEU A 73 1.44 -23.26 -9.21
CA LEU A 73 0.71 -23.69 -8.00
C LEU A 73 0.62 -25.22 -7.89
N ALA A 74 0.47 -25.93 -9.01
CA ALA A 74 0.50 -27.39 -9.05
C ALA A 74 1.89 -27.92 -8.68
N SER A 75 2.96 -27.32 -9.24
CA SER A 75 4.35 -27.69 -8.93
C SER A 75 4.67 -27.49 -7.45
N LEU A 76 4.30 -26.33 -6.88
CA LEU A 76 4.52 -26.03 -5.47
C LEU A 76 3.75 -26.99 -4.54
N ARG A 77 2.53 -27.38 -4.91
CA ARG A 77 1.75 -28.36 -4.15
C ARG A 77 2.38 -29.75 -4.20
N GLY A 78 2.85 -30.19 -5.39
CA GLY A 78 3.57 -31.45 -5.54
C GLY A 78 4.77 -31.55 -4.59
N LEU A 79 5.58 -30.49 -4.54
CA LEU A 79 6.73 -30.38 -3.64
C LEU A 79 6.32 -30.39 -2.14
N ALA A 80 5.17 -29.81 -1.80
CA ALA A 80 4.67 -29.79 -0.43
C ALA A 80 4.07 -31.14 0.02
N SER A 81 3.48 -31.90 -0.89
CA SER A 81 2.97 -33.27 -0.62
C SER A 81 4.08 -34.33 -0.59
N GLU A 82 5.26 -34.04 -1.13
CA GLU A 82 6.46 -34.88 -1.05
C GLU A 82 7.32 -34.61 0.20
N GLN A 83 6.81 -33.89 1.20
CA GLN A 83 7.48 -33.80 2.51
C GLN A 83 7.49 -35.20 3.16
N PRO A 84 8.65 -35.87 3.30
CA PRO A 84 8.72 -37.08 4.12
C PRO A 84 8.45 -36.65 5.55
N SER A 85 7.41 -37.24 6.16
CA SER A 85 7.18 -37.14 7.59
C SER A 85 8.42 -37.69 8.32
N ALA A 86 9.15 -36.81 9.00
CA ALA A 86 10.20 -37.14 9.95
C ALA A 86 9.94 -36.36 11.24
#